data_AF-A0A2I0FHC2-F1
#
_entry.id   AF-A0A2I0FHC2-F1
#
_cell.length_a   1.000
_cell.length_b   1.000
_cell.length_c   1.000
_cell.angle_alpha   90.00
_cell.angle_beta   90.00
_cell.angle_gamma   90.00
#
_symmetry.space_group_name_H-M   'P 1'
#
loop_
_entity.id
_entity.type
_entity.pdbx_description
1 polymer ?
#
loop_
_entity_poly.entity_id
_entity_poly.type
_entity_poly.pdbx_seq_one_letter_code
_entity_poly.pdbx_strand_id
1 'polypeptide(L)' 'MSTYNTDIDAVATLKAEHGSKWAAINPEYTARMRAQNRFKTGIEIAQYTADIMRADMENYDNDSSLY' A
#
# COMPACT_ATOMS: atom_id res chain seq x y z
N MET A 1 -10.40 -1.98 9.20
CA MET A 1 -10.62 -2.46 7.81
C MET A 1 -9.27 -2.71 7.17
N SER A 2 -9.14 -3.69 6.29
CA SER A 2 -7.89 -3.89 5.54
C SER A 2 -7.66 -2.73 4.56
N THR A 3 -6.41 -2.45 4.20
CA THR A 3 -6.05 -1.47 3.16
C THR A 3 -6.80 -1.76 1.85
N TYR A 4 -6.95 -3.05 1.54
CA TYR A 4 -7.71 -3.51 0.37
C TYR A 4 -9.18 -3.07 0.39
N ASN A 5 -9.90 -3.26 1.51
CA ASN A 5 -11.30 -2.84 1.60
C ASN A 5 -11.43 -1.31 1.53
N THR A 6 -10.47 -0.60 2.12
CA THR A 6 -10.44 0.88 2.06
C THR A 6 -10.26 1.38 0.63
N ASP A 7 -9.41 0.71 -0.15
CA ASP A 7 -9.20 1.04 -1.58
C ASP A 7 -10.45 0.76 -2.43
N ILE A 8 -11.20 -0.31 -2.14
CA ILE A 8 -12.47 -0.61 -2.82
C ILE A 8 -13.47 0.53 -2.58
N ASP A 9 -13.65 0.93 -1.32
CA ASP A 9 -14.59 1.99 -0.94
C ASP A 9 -14.19 3.32 -1.57
N ALA A 10 -12.89 3.66 -1.56
CA ALA A 10 -12.38 4.88 -2.17
C ALA A 10 -12.66 4.95 -3.69
N VAL A 11 -12.47 3.83 -4.40
CA VAL A 11 -12.77 3.79 -5.85
C VAL A 11 -14.27 3.77 -6.11
N ALA A 12 -15.07 3.14 -5.25
CA ALA A 12 -16.53 3.15 -5.36
C ALA A 12 -17.10 4.56 -5.20
N THR A 13 -16.59 5.34 -4.22
CA THR A 13 -16.95 6.74 -4.04
C THR A 13 -16.57 7.59 -5.27
N LEU A 14 -15.34 7.46 -5.77
CA LEU A 14 -14.91 8.17 -6.99
C LEU A 14 -15.76 7.80 -8.22
N LYS A 15 -16.12 6.52 -8.37
CA LYS A 15 -17.00 6.06 -9.44
C LYS A 15 -18.39 6.71 -9.33
N ALA A 16 -18.93 6.83 -8.13
CA ALA A 16 -20.21 7.49 -7.89
C ALA A 16 -20.16 8.99 -8.24
N GLU A 17 -19.07 9.68 -7.87
CA GLU A 17 -18.85 11.10 -8.19
C GLU A 17 -18.77 11.36 -9.70
N HIS A 18 -18.13 10.48 -10.46
CA HIS A 18 -17.99 10.60 -11.92
C HIS A 18 -19.19 10.03 -12.71
N GLY A 19 -20.11 9.34 -12.02
CA GLY A 19 -21.38 8.86 -12.56
C GLY A 19 -21.24 7.96 -13.78
N SER A 20 -22.12 8.13 -14.77
CA SER A 20 -22.22 7.28 -15.96
C SER A 20 -20.93 7.22 -16.79
N LYS A 21 -20.08 8.26 -16.73
CA LYS A 21 -18.80 8.28 -17.44
C LYS A 21 -17.85 7.18 -16.98
N TRP A 22 -17.98 6.72 -15.73
CA TRP A 22 -17.13 5.70 -15.12
C TRP A 22 -17.85 4.37 -14.89
N ALA A 23 -19.01 4.16 -15.54
CA ALA A 23 -19.85 2.96 -15.35
C ALA A 23 -19.09 1.63 -15.56
N ALA A 24 -18.15 1.61 -16.52
CA ALA A 24 -17.35 0.43 -16.87
C ALA A 24 -16.23 0.11 -15.86
N ILE A 25 -15.90 0.99 -14.92
CA ILE A 25 -14.83 0.76 -13.93
C ILE A 25 -15.34 -0.19 -12.85
N ASN A 26 -14.57 -1.23 -12.55
CA ASN A 26 -14.83 -2.12 -11.41
C ASN A 26 -13.93 -1.69 -10.22
N PRO A 27 -14.53 -1.20 -9.11
CA PRO A 27 -13.77 -0.74 -7.94
C PRO A 27 -12.85 -1.80 -7.34
N GLU A 28 -13.28 -3.06 -7.32
CA GLU A 28 -12.48 -4.16 -6.78
C GLU A 28 -11.24 -4.42 -7.63
N TYR A 29 -11.39 -4.39 -8.96
CA TYR A 29 -10.24 -4.61 -9.86
C TYR A 29 -9.22 -3.50 -9.73
N THR A 30 -9.66 -2.24 -9.63
CA THR A 30 -8.78 -1.11 -9.37
C THR A 30 -8.10 -1.23 -8.00
N ALA A 31 -8.80 -1.65 -6.96
CA ALA A 31 -8.21 -1.89 -5.64
C ALA A 31 -7.13 -2.98 -5.67
N ARG A 32 -7.35 -4.08 -6.42
CA ARG A 32 -6.33 -5.12 -6.64
C ARG A 32 -5.10 -4.56 -7.35
N MET A 33 -5.29 -3.76 -8.40
CA MET A 33 -4.18 -3.10 -9.11
C MET A 33 -3.38 -2.18 -8.17
N ARG A 34 -4.06 -1.45 -7.27
CA ARG A 34 -3.40 -0.60 -6.27
C ARG A 34 -2.58 -1.41 -5.28
N ALA A 35 -3.14 -2.50 -4.75
CA ALA A 35 -2.49 -3.39 -3.81
C ALA A 35 -1.27 -4.10 -4.42
N GLN A 36 -1.37 -4.52 -5.68
CA GLN A 36 -0.26 -5.12 -6.43
C GLN A 36 0.89 -4.13 -6.64
N ASN A 37 0.59 -2.83 -6.75
CA ASN A 37 1.57 -1.76 -6.83
C ASN A 37 1.70 -1.04 -5.47
N ARG A 38 2.10 -1.77 -4.42
CA ARG A 38 2.17 -1.22 -3.05
C ARG A 38 3.09 -0.01 -2.92
N PHE A 39 4.27 -0.04 -3.56
CA PHE A 39 5.23 1.06 -3.57
C PHE A 39 5.15 1.81 -4.89
N LYS A 40 4.61 3.02 -4.87
CA LYS A 40 4.37 3.85 -6.06
C LYS A 40 5.64 4.47 -6.61
N THR A 41 6.64 4.68 -5.75
CA THR A 41 7.90 5.30 -6.12
C THR A 41 9.08 4.59 -5.47
N GLY A 42 10.27 4.76 -6.06
CA GLY A 42 11.50 4.25 -5.47
C GLY A 42 11.85 4.89 -4.11
N ILE A 43 11.36 6.11 -3.84
CA ILE A 43 11.56 6.79 -2.56
C ILE A 43 10.82 6.05 -1.43
N GLU A 44 9.61 5.57 -1.70
CA GLU A 44 8.86 4.78 -0.72
C GLU A 44 9.55 3.45 -0.41
N ILE A 45 10.15 2.81 -1.43
CA ILE A 45 10.96 1.60 -1.25
C ILE A 45 12.16 1.92 -0.37
N ALA A 46 12.91 2.97 -0.71
CA ALA A 46 14.11 3.38 0.02
C ALA A 46 13.79 3.65 1.50
N GLN A 47 12.74 4.41 1.78
CA GLN A 47 12.30 4.69 3.15
C GLN A 47 11.92 3.40 3.88
N TYR A 48 11.05 2.57 3.29
CA TYR A 48 10.62 1.31 3.90
C TYR A 48 11.79 0.39 4.24
N THR A 49 12.76 0.25 3.33
CA THR A 49 13.95 -0.56 3.57
C THR A 49 14.90 0.05 4.59
N ALA A 50 15.01 1.39 4.64
CA ALA A 50 15.84 2.07 5.62
C ALA A 50 15.27 1.88 7.04
N ASP A 51 13.95 1.96 7.20
CA ASP A 51 13.27 1.74 8.48
C ASP A 51 13.50 0.31 9.00
N ILE A 52 13.40 -0.70 8.12
CA ILE A 52 13.68 -2.10 8.49
C ILE A 52 15.13 -2.25 8.94
N MET A 53 16.08 -1.75 8.15
CA MET A 53 17.51 -1.88 8.49
C MET A 53 17.84 -1.22 9.83
N ARG A 54 17.25 -0.07 10.14
CA ARG A 54 17.44 0.59 11.44
C ARG A 54 16.89 -0.25 12.59
N ALA A 55 15.71 -0.84 12.42
CA ALA A 55 15.13 -1.74 13.42
C ALA A 55 15.99 -3.00 13.61
N ASP A 56 16.50 -3.58 12.52
CA ASP A 56 17.37 -4.75 12.58
C ASP A 56 18.69 -4.43 13.31
N MET A 57 19.28 -3.26 13.03
CA MET A 57 20.48 -2.78 13.74
C MET A 57 20.22 -2.60 15.24
N GLU A 58 19.08 -2.00 15.61
CA GLU A 58 18.70 -1.85 17.02
C GLU A 58 18.47 -3.20 17.71
N ASN A 59 17.85 -4.15 17.01
CA ASN A 59 17.67 -5.51 17.53
C ASN A 59 19.01 -6.21 17.77
N TYR A 60 19.94 -6.08 16.83
CA TYR A 60 21.29 -6.62 16.97
C TYR A 60 22.08 -5.97 18.12
N ASP A 61 22.00 -4.65 18.26
CA ASP A 61 22.64 -3.91 19.36
C ASP A 61 22.14 -4.39 20.73
N ASN A 62 20.86 -4.80 20.81
CA ASN A 62 20.25 -5.35 22.02
C ASN A 62 20.53 -6.85 22.23
N ASP A 63 20.62 -7.63 21.14
CA ASP A 63 20.92 -9.07 21.16
C ASP A 63 21.70 -9.46 19.90
N SER A 64 23.01 -9.71 20.06
CA SER A 64 23.91 -10.06 18.97
C SER A 64 23.60 -11.38 18.23
N SER A 65 22.66 -12.18 18.73
CA SER A 65 22.17 -13.38 18.03
C SER A 65 21.10 -13.07 16.97
N LEU A 66 20.55 -11.85 16.98
CA LEU A 66 19.54 -11.36 16.05
C LEU A 66 20.19 -10.64 14.84
N TYR A 67 20.83 -11.41 13.97
CA TYR A 67 21.45 -10.93 12.72
C TYR A 67 20.69 -11.37 11.46
#